data_AF-A0A231GTQ7-F1
#
_entry.id   AF-A0A231GTQ7-F1
#
_cell.length_a   1.000
_cell.length_b   1.000
_cell.length_c   1.000
_cell.angle_alpha   90.00
_cell.angle_beta   90.00
_cell.angle_gamma   90.00
#
_symmetry.space_group_name_H-M   'P 1'
#
loop_
_entity.id
_entity.type
_entity.pdbx_description
1 polymer ?
#
loop_
_entity_poly.entity_id
_entity_poly.type
_entity_poly.pdbx_seq_one_letter_code
_entity_poly.pdbx_strand_id
1 'polypeptide(L)'
;MAVAMASDYTGVSPTGRVRQGWRRREGEIAARLAVLRDAVFDAVGAAAPLPRVEWDGPWRSAEVVSNLIHFCIARLRNVRSSDTASAERLCALILELQQLALDLYLHDTGERSQRLAECAAGLSRLRSLRDTTALLDVACEEIVLRCGFQRVVLSRVEGRSWRPSMAHFAAERESESWFADWINESIPLDSRSPEAQLLAKRRPSLVYDTSNAPVYRPIIVDAGRSRSYVVAPIVHGDDVVGFVHADHHPLTRRADEGDRDVLWAFTDGFSHIYERTVLLEQLREQRDQVRDLIVSAVNRMDDLCEADISIVGAGDFEDRESALIVSGAAYGNMGDLTEREADVFRLMVAGATNRAIAERLIISEGTVKSHVKHILRKFGAANRAQAIAWSLQAE
;
A
#
# COMPACT_ATOMS: atom_id res chain seq x y z
N MET A 1 -19.64 -8.88 -27.20
CA MET A 1 -20.71 -8.18 -26.44
C MET A 1 -20.07 -7.45 -25.26
N ALA A 2 -19.79 -6.17 -25.44
CA ALA A 2 -19.30 -5.30 -24.38
C ALA A 2 -20.51 -4.77 -23.60
N VAL A 3 -20.57 -5.00 -22.29
CA VAL A 3 -21.55 -4.37 -21.42
C VAL A 3 -20.89 -3.16 -20.78
N ALA A 4 -21.27 -2.00 -21.28
CA ALA A 4 -21.00 -0.71 -20.65
C ALA A 4 -21.85 -0.59 -19.39
N MET A 5 -21.22 -0.26 -18.26
CA MET A 5 -21.89 0.20 -17.05
C MET A 5 -21.22 1.50 -16.61
N ALA A 6 -21.69 2.60 -17.19
CA ALA A 6 -21.61 3.91 -16.55
C ALA A 6 -22.80 4.01 -15.60
N SER A 7 -22.55 4.31 -14.33
CA SER A 7 -23.60 4.70 -13.38
C SER A 7 -23.08 5.83 -12.53
N ASP A 8 -23.86 6.89 -12.51
CA ASP A 8 -23.65 8.14 -11.81
C ASP A 8 -23.38 7.94 -10.31
N TYR A 9 -22.30 8.59 -9.85
CA TYR A 9 -21.89 8.65 -8.45
C TYR A 9 -22.78 9.66 -7.71
N THR A 10 -23.73 9.16 -6.92
CA THR A 10 -24.41 9.94 -5.88
C THR A 10 -24.11 9.32 -4.50
N GLY A 11 -23.23 9.98 -3.75
CA GLY A 11 -23.28 10.20 -2.29
C GLY A 11 -23.35 9.04 -1.28
N VAL A 12 -23.46 7.77 -1.66
CA VAL A 12 -23.43 6.62 -0.73
C VAL A 12 -22.56 5.53 -1.33
N SER A 13 -21.45 5.18 -0.66
CA SER A 13 -20.52 4.16 -1.14
C SER A 13 -21.27 2.83 -1.38
N PRO A 14 -21.18 2.21 -2.58
CA PRO A 14 -21.87 0.96 -2.92
C PRO A 14 -21.63 -0.17 -1.91
N THR A 15 -20.47 -0.15 -1.25
CA THR A 15 -20.02 -1.11 -0.24
C THR A 15 -20.91 -1.13 1.02
N GLY A 16 -21.48 0.01 1.41
CA GLY A 16 -22.34 0.12 2.60
C GLY A 16 -23.68 -0.60 2.44
N ARG A 17 -24.30 -0.52 1.25
CA ARG A 17 -25.57 -1.19 0.95
C ARG A 17 -25.41 -2.71 0.87
N VAL A 18 -24.30 -3.19 0.30
CA VAL A 18 -24.08 -4.64 0.22
C VAL A 18 -23.80 -5.24 1.60
N ARG A 19 -22.99 -4.57 2.42
CA ARG A 19 -22.74 -4.99 3.82
C ARG A 19 -24.02 -5.12 4.65
N GLN A 20 -24.98 -4.22 4.48
CA GLN A 20 -26.29 -4.31 5.14
C GLN A 20 -27.13 -5.50 4.64
N GLY A 21 -27.07 -5.78 3.33
CA GLY A 21 -27.74 -6.94 2.74
C GLY A 21 -27.20 -8.27 3.27
N TRP A 22 -25.88 -8.39 3.44
CA TRP A 22 -25.25 -9.58 4.02
C TRP A 22 -25.68 -9.82 5.46
N ARG A 23 -25.54 -8.80 6.32
CA ARG A 23 -25.92 -8.91 7.74
C ARG A 23 -27.37 -9.31 7.92
N ARG A 24 -28.27 -8.79 7.06
CA ARG A 24 -29.68 -9.17 7.07
C ARG A 24 -29.86 -10.66 6.74
N ARG A 25 -29.23 -11.13 5.66
CA ARG A 25 -29.36 -12.54 5.21
C ARG A 25 -28.73 -13.52 6.20
N GLU A 26 -27.61 -13.15 6.80
CA GLU A 26 -26.96 -13.89 7.88
C GLU A 26 -27.91 -14.04 9.09
N GLY A 27 -28.55 -12.94 9.51
CA GLY A 27 -29.56 -12.95 10.56
C GLY A 27 -30.79 -13.82 10.24
N GLU A 28 -31.27 -13.79 8.99
CA GLU A 28 -32.38 -14.63 8.52
C GLU A 28 -32.02 -16.13 8.56
N ILE A 29 -30.82 -16.50 8.09
CA ILE A 29 -30.31 -17.87 8.12
C ILE A 29 -30.14 -18.34 9.57
N ALA A 30 -29.61 -17.50 10.45
CA ALA A 30 -29.41 -17.81 11.86
C ALA A 30 -30.74 -18.06 12.58
N ALA A 31 -31.74 -17.21 12.34
CA ALA A 31 -33.08 -17.38 12.89
C ALA A 31 -33.72 -18.70 12.42
N ARG A 32 -33.57 -19.04 11.14
CA ARG A 32 -34.10 -20.27 10.56
C ARG A 32 -33.46 -21.53 11.13
N LEU A 33 -32.15 -21.52 11.38
CA LEU A 33 -31.49 -22.65 12.07
C LEU A 33 -31.98 -22.80 13.51
N ALA A 34 -32.19 -21.70 14.24
CA ALA A 34 -32.68 -21.76 15.61
C ALA A 34 -34.07 -22.42 15.67
N VAL A 35 -34.99 -22.03 14.78
CA VAL A 35 -36.32 -22.64 14.66
C VAL A 35 -36.22 -24.13 14.33
N LEU A 36 -35.39 -24.50 13.35
CA LEU A 36 -35.22 -25.91 12.95
C LEU A 36 -34.59 -26.75 14.05
N ARG A 37 -33.60 -26.23 14.77
CA ARG A 37 -32.99 -26.90 15.94
C ARG A 37 -34.06 -27.24 16.97
N ASP A 38 -34.89 -26.28 17.34
CA ASP A 38 -35.92 -26.46 18.36
C ASP A 38 -36.98 -27.47 17.91
N ALA A 39 -37.38 -27.43 16.63
CA ALA A 39 -38.28 -28.41 16.04
C ALA A 39 -37.71 -29.84 16.02
N VAL A 40 -36.40 -30.00 15.78
CA VAL A 40 -35.71 -31.30 15.85
C VAL A 40 -35.68 -31.82 17.27
N PHE A 41 -35.34 -30.99 18.26
CA PHE A 41 -35.31 -31.42 19.66
C PHE A 41 -36.69 -31.85 20.16
N ASP A 42 -37.74 -31.14 19.76
CA ASP A 42 -39.13 -31.56 20.02
C ASP A 42 -39.45 -32.91 19.37
N ALA A 43 -39.11 -33.09 18.09
CA ALA A 43 -39.40 -34.33 17.35
C ALA A 43 -38.60 -35.56 17.85
N VAL A 44 -37.37 -35.35 18.33
CA VAL A 44 -36.51 -36.40 18.88
C VAL A 44 -36.86 -36.69 20.35
N GLY A 45 -37.50 -35.75 21.04
CA GLY A 45 -37.94 -35.86 22.44
C GLY A 45 -36.81 -35.67 23.46
N ALA A 46 -35.66 -35.18 23.03
CA ALA A 46 -34.52 -34.86 23.90
C ALA A 46 -33.61 -33.83 23.23
N ALA A 47 -33.13 -32.86 24.01
CA ALA A 47 -32.02 -32.03 23.61
C ALA A 47 -30.71 -32.81 23.78
N ALA A 48 -29.86 -32.80 22.76
CA ALA A 48 -28.51 -33.32 22.85
C ALA A 48 -27.51 -32.16 22.99
N PRO A 49 -26.35 -32.37 23.63
CA PRO A 49 -25.27 -31.40 23.58
C PRO A 49 -24.78 -31.29 22.13
N LEU A 50 -25.22 -30.25 21.44
CA LEU A 50 -24.61 -29.82 20.20
C LEU A 50 -23.27 -29.16 20.52
N PRO A 51 -22.29 -29.17 19.59
CA PRO A 51 -21.15 -28.26 19.68
C PRO A 51 -21.68 -26.86 20.01
N ARG A 52 -21.02 -26.13 20.91
CA ARG A 52 -21.44 -24.76 21.20
C ARG A 52 -21.52 -24.02 19.89
N VAL A 53 -22.74 -23.59 19.54
CA VAL A 53 -22.98 -22.76 18.37
C VAL A 53 -22.48 -21.37 18.72
N GLU A 54 -21.17 -21.19 18.62
CA GLU A 54 -20.58 -19.88 18.43
C GLU A 54 -20.96 -19.53 16.99
N TRP A 55 -22.03 -18.74 16.84
CA TRP A 55 -22.61 -18.23 15.59
C TRP A 55 -21.70 -17.22 14.91
N ASP A 56 -20.43 -17.60 14.86
CA ASP A 56 -19.29 -16.75 14.66
C ASP A 56 -18.45 -17.26 13.49
N GLY A 57 -18.77 -18.43 12.90
CA GLY A 57 -18.09 -19.02 11.75
C GLY A 57 -19.01 -19.96 10.93
N PRO A 58 -19.07 -19.84 9.59
CA PRO A 58 -19.97 -20.62 8.71
C PRO A 58 -19.84 -22.15 8.82
N TRP A 59 -18.64 -22.69 9.06
CA TRP A 59 -18.45 -24.16 9.17
C TRP A 59 -19.08 -24.77 10.42
N ARG A 60 -19.17 -24.03 11.54
CA ARG A 60 -19.84 -24.57 12.75
C ARG A 60 -21.34 -24.66 12.53
N SER A 61 -21.91 -23.75 11.73
CA SER A 61 -23.31 -23.85 11.31
C SER A 61 -23.55 -25.08 10.43
N ALA A 62 -22.63 -25.39 9.50
CA ALA A 62 -22.72 -26.62 8.70
C ALA A 62 -22.60 -27.90 9.56
N GLU A 63 -21.70 -27.91 10.55
CA GLU A 63 -21.56 -29.01 11.51
C GLU A 63 -22.83 -29.21 12.35
N VAL A 64 -23.43 -28.11 12.83
CA VAL A 64 -24.68 -28.14 13.59
C VAL A 64 -25.82 -28.70 12.73
N VAL A 65 -25.97 -28.21 11.49
CA VAL A 65 -26.99 -28.73 10.55
C VAL A 65 -26.78 -30.23 10.30
N SER A 66 -25.53 -30.65 10.07
CA SER A 66 -25.18 -32.06 9.92
C SER A 66 -25.58 -32.88 11.15
N ASN A 67 -25.25 -32.44 12.36
CA ASN A 67 -25.62 -33.12 13.60
C ASN A 67 -27.14 -33.22 13.79
N LEU A 68 -27.89 -32.16 13.50
CA LEU A 68 -29.35 -32.16 13.55
C LEU A 68 -29.95 -33.18 12.57
N ILE A 69 -29.43 -33.25 11.34
CA ILE A 69 -29.83 -34.27 10.35
C ILE A 69 -29.55 -35.68 10.88
N HIS A 70 -28.39 -35.91 11.49
CA HIS A 70 -28.06 -37.19 12.10
C HIS A 70 -29.01 -37.58 13.23
N PHE A 71 -29.43 -36.63 14.08
CA PHE A 71 -30.44 -36.90 15.11
C PHE A 71 -31.79 -37.30 14.51
N CYS A 72 -32.24 -36.61 13.47
CA CYS A 72 -33.47 -36.98 12.77
C CYS A 72 -33.40 -38.39 12.18
N ILE A 73 -32.30 -38.74 11.49
CA ILE A 73 -32.09 -40.07 10.91
C ILE A 73 -32.03 -41.15 12.00
N ALA A 74 -31.32 -40.89 13.09
CA ALA A 74 -31.22 -41.82 14.22
C ALA A 74 -32.59 -42.07 14.88
N ARG A 75 -33.40 -41.03 15.04
CA ARG A 75 -34.77 -41.16 15.55
C ARG A 75 -35.65 -41.93 14.57
N LEU A 76 -35.59 -41.59 13.28
CA LEU A 76 -36.38 -42.20 12.22
C LEU A 76 -36.19 -43.72 12.13
N ARG A 77 -34.95 -44.20 12.30
CA ARG A 77 -34.63 -45.64 12.34
C ARG A 77 -35.36 -46.42 13.44
N ASN A 78 -35.81 -45.75 14.50
CA ASN A 78 -36.47 -46.35 15.65
C ASN A 78 -37.99 -46.06 15.69
N VAL A 79 -38.54 -45.35 14.69
CA VAL A 79 -39.98 -45.09 14.58
C VAL A 79 -40.70 -46.39 14.21
N ARG A 80 -41.81 -46.69 14.89
CA ARG A 80 -42.63 -47.86 14.57
C ARG A 80 -43.30 -47.66 13.21
N SER A 81 -43.44 -48.73 12.43
CA SER A 81 -44.08 -48.67 11.10
C SER A 81 -45.52 -48.13 11.12
N SER A 82 -46.22 -48.23 12.26
CA SER A 82 -47.57 -47.69 12.46
C SER A 82 -47.61 -46.18 12.74
N ASP A 83 -46.48 -45.57 13.11
CA ASP A 83 -46.39 -44.15 13.44
C ASP A 83 -45.87 -43.35 12.24
N THR A 84 -46.71 -43.28 11.21
CA THR A 84 -46.38 -42.59 9.95
C THR A 84 -46.23 -41.08 10.14
N ALA A 85 -46.98 -40.49 11.06
CA ALA A 85 -46.94 -39.05 11.33
C ALA A 85 -45.56 -38.60 11.87
N SER A 86 -44.98 -39.35 12.82
CA SER A 86 -43.62 -39.06 13.31
C SER A 86 -42.57 -39.24 12.20
N ALA A 87 -42.71 -40.27 11.36
CA ALA A 87 -41.81 -40.51 10.24
C ALA A 87 -41.87 -39.37 9.21
N GLU A 88 -43.07 -38.93 8.82
CA GLU A 88 -43.28 -37.80 7.91
C GLU A 88 -42.70 -36.50 8.47
N ARG A 89 -42.92 -36.21 9.76
CA ARG A 89 -42.36 -35.03 10.42
C ARG A 89 -40.83 -35.01 10.41
N LEU A 90 -40.18 -36.14 10.71
CA LEU A 90 -38.72 -36.25 10.69
C LEU A 90 -38.15 -36.12 9.27
N CYS A 91 -38.82 -36.71 8.27
CA CYS A 91 -38.43 -36.55 6.86
C CYS A 91 -38.54 -35.09 6.40
N ALA A 92 -39.61 -34.38 6.77
CA ALA A 92 -39.77 -32.96 6.47
C ALA A 92 -38.65 -32.13 7.09
N LEU A 93 -38.33 -32.36 8.38
CA LEU A 93 -37.22 -31.68 9.05
C LEU A 93 -35.87 -31.93 8.38
N ILE A 94 -35.60 -33.16 7.92
CA ILE A 94 -34.37 -33.47 7.17
C ILE A 94 -34.31 -32.65 5.87
N LEU A 95 -35.41 -32.56 5.12
CA LEU A 95 -35.47 -31.77 3.88
C LEU A 95 -35.23 -30.27 4.14
N GLU A 96 -35.85 -29.72 5.18
CA GLU A 96 -35.67 -28.31 5.55
C GLU A 96 -34.23 -28.00 6.00
N LEU A 97 -33.61 -28.92 6.76
CA LEU A 97 -32.21 -28.82 7.16
C LEU A 97 -31.25 -28.92 5.95
N GLN A 98 -31.53 -29.80 5.00
CA GLN A 98 -30.74 -29.91 3.75
C GLN A 98 -30.84 -28.63 2.91
N GLN A 99 -32.04 -28.05 2.81
CA GLN A 99 -32.22 -26.76 2.11
C GLN A 99 -31.45 -25.64 2.83
N LEU A 100 -31.50 -25.61 4.16
CA LEU A 100 -30.72 -24.64 4.94
C LEU A 100 -29.20 -24.83 4.74
N ALA A 101 -28.70 -26.07 4.65
CA ALA A 101 -27.29 -26.33 4.36
C ALA A 101 -26.87 -25.76 2.99
N LEU A 102 -27.72 -25.92 1.97
CA LEU A 102 -27.48 -25.36 0.64
C LEU A 102 -27.50 -23.83 0.67
N ASP A 103 -28.48 -23.23 1.35
CA ASP A 103 -28.59 -21.77 1.49
C ASP A 103 -27.35 -21.18 2.21
N LEU A 104 -26.87 -21.85 3.26
CA LEU A 104 -25.62 -21.52 3.95
C LEU A 104 -24.42 -21.55 3.00
N TYR A 105 -24.26 -22.64 2.25
CA TYR A 105 -23.14 -22.81 1.32
C TYR A 105 -23.13 -21.75 0.21
N LEU A 106 -24.30 -21.48 -0.39
CA LEU A 106 -24.45 -20.45 -1.43
C LEU A 106 -24.18 -19.05 -0.87
N HIS A 107 -24.63 -18.78 0.36
CA HIS A 107 -24.37 -17.51 1.02
C HIS A 107 -22.88 -17.30 1.27
N ASP A 108 -22.19 -18.27 1.87
CA ASP A 108 -20.76 -18.20 2.17
C ASP A 108 -19.91 -18.04 0.90
N THR A 109 -20.20 -18.85 -0.13
CA THR A 109 -19.51 -18.76 -1.42
C THR A 109 -19.73 -17.39 -2.09
N GLY A 110 -20.95 -16.86 -2.01
CA GLY A 110 -21.30 -15.54 -2.55
C GLY A 110 -20.60 -14.41 -1.81
N GLU A 111 -20.62 -14.42 -0.48
CA GLU A 111 -19.91 -13.44 0.36
C GLU A 111 -18.41 -13.47 0.07
N ARG A 112 -17.79 -14.65 0.06
CA ARG A 112 -16.36 -14.82 -0.23
C ARG A 112 -16.00 -14.29 -1.62
N SER A 113 -16.75 -14.68 -2.66
CA SER A 113 -16.50 -14.24 -4.03
C SER A 113 -16.56 -12.71 -4.14
N GLN A 114 -17.52 -12.09 -3.47
CA GLN A 114 -17.64 -10.64 -3.48
C GLN A 114 -16.53 -9.96 -2.67
N ARG A 115 -16.19 -10.46 -1.48
CA ARG A 115 -15.07 -9.92 -0.68
C ARG A 115 -13.75 -9.96 -1.45
N LEU A 116 -13.49 -11.02 -2.23
CA LEU A 116 -12.33 -11.10 -3.12
C LEU A 116 -12.39 -10.08 -4.27
N ALA A 117 -13.57 -9.83 -4.85
CA ALA A 117 -13.73 -8.80 -5.86
C ALA A 117 -13.48 -7.38 -5.29
N GLU A 118 -13.99 -7.12 -4.08
CA GLU A 118 -13.77 -5.85 -3.37
C GLU A 118 -12.31 -5.68 -2.94
N CYS A 119 -11.65 -6.76 -2.52
CA CYS A 119 -10.20 -6.81 -2.29
C CYS A 119 -9.42 -6.39 -3.55
N ALA A 120 -9.73 -6.99 -4.71
CA ALA A 120 -9.09 -6.63 -5.98
C ALA A 120 -9.30 -5.15 -6.35
N ALA A 121 -10.48 -4.61 -6.09
CA ALA A 121 -10.78 -3.19 -6.28
C ALA A 121 -9.94 -2.28 -5.36
N GLY A 122 -9.78 -2.65 -4.09
CA GLY A 122 -8.92 -1.93 -3.14
C GLY A 122 -7.45 -1.93 -3.57
N LEU A 123 -6.92 -3.09 -3.96
CA LEU A 123 -5.55 -3.21 -4.51
C LEU A 123 -5.36 -2.39 -5.79
N SER A 124 -6.38 -2.29 -6.65
CA SER A 124 -6.31 -1.43 -7.83
C SER A 124 -6.19 0.06 -7.46
N ARG A 125 -6.80 0.48 -6.35
CA ARG A 125 -6.72 1.85 -5.85
C ARG A 125 -5.34 2.15 -5.29
N LEU A 126 -4.80 1.24 -4.47
CA LEU A 126 -3.48 1.35 -3.88
C LEU A 126 -2.36 1.42 -4.94
N ARG A 127 -2.53 0.74 -6.09
CA ARG A 127 -1.60 0.84 -7.24
C ARG A 127 -1.38 2.26 -7.79
N SER A 128 -2.32 3.18 -7.55
CA SER A 128 -2.20 4.57 -8.01
C SER A 128 -1.32 5.43 -7.10
N LEU A 129 -1.08 4.99 -5.87
CA LEU A 129 -0.23 5.66 -4.91
C LEU A 129 1.24 5.51 -5.32
N ARG A 130 2.04 6.55 -5.01
CA ARG A 130 3.44 6.67 -5.45
C ARG A 130 4.42 6.83 -4.30
N ASP A 131 3.91 6.79 -3.07
CA ASP A 131 4.62 7.01 -1.82
C ASP A 131 4.28 5.86 -0.86
N THR A 132 5.29 5.27 -0.23
CA THR A 132 5.19 4.16 0.71
C THR A 132 4.44 4.55 1.98
N THR A 133 4.59 5.79 2.44
CA THR A 133 3.85 6.30 3.62
C THR A 133 2.35 6.32 3.32
N ALA A 134 1.96 7.01 2.24
CA ALA A 134 0.57 7.02 1.79
C ALA A 134 0.00 5.61 1.52
N LEU A 135 0.83 4.70 1.00
CA LEU A 135 0.43 3.32 0.74
C LEU A 135 0.08 2.56 2.02
N LEU A 136 0.89 2.69 3.07
CA LEU A 136 0.67 2.05 4.36
C LEU A 136 -0.54 2.65 5.10
N ASP A 137 -0.71 3.98 5.03
CA ASP A 137 -1.82 4.69 5.66
C ASP A 137 -3.18 4.21 5.13
N VAL A 138 -3.29 4.05 3.81
CA VAL A 138 -4.55 3.69 3.14
C VAL A 138 -4.78 2.17 3.17
N ALA A 139 -3.75 1.35 3.36
CA ALA A 139 -3.88 -0.11 3.34
C ALA A 139 -4.87 -0.63 4.38
N CYS A 140 -4.75 -0.19 5.64
CA CYS A 140 -5.62 -0.63 6.73
C CYS A 140 -7.07 -0.22 6.49
N GLU A 141 -7.28 1.00 6.02
CA GLU A 141 -8.60 1.53 5.66
C GLU A 141 -9.25 0.67 4.55
N GLU A 142 -8.51 0.37 3.47
CA GLU A 142 -9.03 -0.43 2.36
C GLU A 142 -9.40 -1.86 2.80
N ILE A 143 -8.63 -2.50 3.70
CA ILE A 143 -8.97 -3.81 4.25
C ILE A 143 -10.27 -3.73 5.08
N VAL A 144 -10.42 -2.72 5.94
CA VAL A 144 -11.63 -2.57 6.76
C VAL A 144 -12.85 -2.21 5.90
N LEU A 145 -12.71 -1.33 4.91
CA LEU A 145 -13.84 -0.88 4.10
C LEU A 145 -14.33 -1.94 3.11
N ARG A 146 -13.41 -2.75 2.55
CA ARG A 146 -13.70 -3.64 1.41
C ARG A 146 -13.55 -5.12 1.71
N CYS A 147 -12.65 -5.48 2.61
CA CYS A 147 -12.36 -6.89 2.86
C CYS A 147 -13.22 -7.50 3.97
N GLY A 148 -14.14 -6.75 4.58
CA GLY A 148 -15.12 -7.31 5.53
C GLY A 148 -14.73 -7.23 7.01
N PHE A 149 -13.52 -6.80 7.34
CA PHE A 149 -13.01 -6.78 8.71
C PHE A 149 -13.56 -5.61 9.53
N GLN A 150 -13.63 -5.79 10.84
CA GLN A 150 -13.99 -4.70 11.77
C GLN A 150 -12.76 -3.98 12.30
N ARG A 151 -11.63 -4.68 12.38
CA ARG A 151 -10.38 -4.12 12.85
C ARG A 151 -9.21 -4.71 12.09
N VAL A 152 -8.25 -3.85 11.78
CA VAL A 152 -6.99 -4.20 11.15
C VAL A 152 -5.87 -3.48 11.88
N VAL A 153 -4.77 -4.18 12.17
CA VAL A 153 -3.55 -3.64 12.76
C VAL A 153 -2.40 -3.99 11.83
N LEU A 154 -1.64 -2.97 11.44
CA LEU A 154 -0.40 -3.11 10.68
C LEU A 154 0.78 -2.96 11.62
N SER A 155 1.75 -3.84 11.45
CA SER A 155 2.96 -3.90 12.25
C SER A 155 4.21 -4.02 11.37
N ARG A 156 5.33 -3.48 11.85
CA ARG A 156 6.66 -3.66 11.24
C ARG A 156 7.42 -4.77 11.94
N VAL A 157 8.20 -5.54 11.20
CA VAL A 157 9.08 -6.59 11.74
C VAL A 157 10.49 -6.05 11.88
N GLU A 158 11.08 -6.22 13.07
CA GLU A 158 12.46 -5.84 13.38
C GLU A 158 13.17 -7.00 14.09
N GLY A 159 13.95 -7.77 13.33
CA GLY A 159 14.70 -8.91 13.83
C GLY A 159 13.80 -10.00 14.42
N ARG A 160 13.85 -10.17 15.75
CA ARG A 160 13.03 -11.15 16.50
C ARG A 160 11.83 -10.51 17.21
N SER A 161 11.43 -9.32 16.77
CA SER A 161 10.29 -8.60 17.33
C SER A 161 9.44 -7.98 16.23
N TRP A 162 8.22 -7.60 16.59
CA TRP A 162 7.37 -6.80 15.74
C TRP A 162 6.83 -5.61 16.52
N ARG A 163 6.52 -4.53 15.81
CA ARG A 163 6.06 -3.27 16.37
C ARG A 163 4.76 -2.84 15.71
N PRO A 164 3.64 -2.75 16.45
CA PRO A 164 2.41 -2.17 15.92
C PRO A 164 2.68 -0.73 15.48
N SER A 165 2.25 -0.35 14.28
CA SER A 165 2.47 1.02 13.77
C SER A 165 1.17 1.74 13.45
N MET A 166 0.14 1.01 13.03
CA MET A 166 -1.15 1.60 12.66
C MET A 166 -2.28 0.63 12.94
N ALA A 167 -3.45 1.17 13.27
CA ALA A 167 -4.69 0.41 13.33
C ALA A 167 -5.82 1.18 12.66
N HIS A 168 -6.74 0.45 12.04
CA HIS A 168 -7.98 1.01 11.50
C HIS A 168 -9.17 0.19 11.98
N PHE A 169 -10.27 0.88 12.28
CA PHE A 169 -11.45 0.28 12.92
C PHE A 169 -12.71 0.73 12.18
N ALA A 170 -13.64 -0.20 11.96
CA ALA A 170 -14.87 0.06 11.20
C ALA A 170 -15.84 1.01 11.93
N ALA A 171 -15.76 1.09 13.26
CA ALA A 171 -16.58 1.97 14.08
C ALA A 171 -15.71 3.08 14.70
N GLU A 172 -16.08 4.34 14.45
CA GLU A 172 -15.39 5.54 14.95
C GLU A 172 -15.37 5.65 16.48
N ARG A 173 -16.28 4.95 17.19
CA ARG A 173 -16.54 5.18 18.63
C ARG A 173 -15.72 4.35 19.63
N GLU A 174 -14.95 3.34 19.20
CA GLU A 174 -14.41 2.35 20.17
C GLU A 174 -12.88 2.23 20.31
N SER A 175 -12.04 2.97 19.57
CA SER A 175 -10.78 2.29 19.21
C SER A 175 -9.45 3.05 19.21
N GLU A 176 -9.39 4.37 19.41
CA GLU A 176 -8.06 5.02 19.44
C GLU A 176 -7.35 4.86 20.80
N SER A 177 -8.09 4.81 21.90
CA SER A 177 -7.48 4.97 23.23
C SER A 177 -6.55 3.83 23.64
N TRP A 178 -6.89 2.56 23.38
CA TRP A 178 -6.06 1.45 23.87
C TRP A 178 -4.85 1.19 22.98
N PHE A 179 -4.98 1.41 21.67
CA PHE A 179 -3.92 1.10 20.71
C PHE A 179 -2.79 2.12 20.76
N ALA A 180 -3.09 3.37 21.13
CA ALA A 180 -2.09 4.43 21.27
C ALA A 180 -0.91 4.01 22.16
N ASP A 181 -1.17 3.30 23.26
CA ASP A 181 -0.16 2.80 24.20
C ASP A 181 0.76 1.71 23.61
N TRP A 182 0.38 1.12 22.46
CA TRP A 182 1.11 0.04 21.80
C TRP A 182 1.86 0.49 20.54
N ILE A 183 1.68 1.74 20.10
CA ILE A 183 2.33 2.23 18.89
C ILE A 183 3.85 2.21 19.08
N ASN A 184 4.55 1.53 18.17
CA ASN A 184 5.99 1.29 18.16
C ASN A 184 6.55 0.48 19.34
N GLU A 185 5.70 -0.08 20.21
CA GLU A 185 6.13 -0.99 21.28
C GLU A 185 6.70 -2.28 20.70
N SER A 186 7.82 -2.75 21.26
CA SER A 186 8.51 -3.94 20.78
C SER A 186 7.91 -5.21 21.37
N ILE A 187 7.33 -6.04 20.51
CA ILE A 187 6.68 -7.28 20.89
C ILE A 187 7.55 -8.47 20.47
N PRO A 188 7.98 -9.33 21.40
CA PRO A 188 8.87 -10.44 21.08
C PRO A 188 8.16 -11.54 20.27
N LEU A 189 8.89 -12.14 19.34
CA LEU A 189 8.46 -13.32 18.58
C LEU A 189 8.85 -14.60 19.31
N ASP A 190 7.90 -15.18 20.03
CA ASP A 190 8.01 -16.54 20.58
C ASP A 190 7.91 -17.56 19.45
N SER A 191 8.77 -18.58 19.45
CA SER A 191 8.83 -19.60 18.39
C SER A 191 7.51 -20.33 18.11
N ARG A 192 6.59 -20.38 19.07
CA ARG A 192 5.27 -21.03 18.92
C ARG A 192 4.20 -20.05 18.48
N SER A 193 4.47 -18.74 18.48
CA SER A 193 3.47 -17.74 18.13
C SER A 193 3.08 -17.82 16.66
N PRO A 194 1.83 -17.45 16.31
CA PRO A 194 1.41 -17.35 14.92
C PRO A 194 2.35 -16.47 14.09
N GLU A 195 2.76 -15.32 14.63
CA GLU A 195 3.64 -14.35 13.98
C GLU A 195 5.04 -14.93 13.69
N ALA A 196 5.59 -15.74 14.61
CA ALA A 196 6.87 -16.41 14.36
C ALA A 196 6.76 -17.48 13.26
N GLN A 197 5.62 -18.16 13.15
CA GLN A 197 5.38 -19.09 12.05
C GLN A 197 5.28 -18.37 10.71
N LEU A 198 4.74 -17.14 10.69
CA LEU A 198 4.70 -16.30 9.48
C LEU A 198 6.09 -15.94 8.98
N LEU A 199 7.04 -15.63 9.87
CA LEU A 199 8.44 -15.39 9.47
C LEU A 199 9.04 -16.62 8.77
N ALA A 200 8.78 -17.81 9.30
CA ALA A 200 9.36 -19.05 8.77
C ALA A 200 8.67 -19.53 7.49
N LYS A 201 7.33 -19.45 7.42
CA LYS A 201 6.52 -20.07 6.37
C LYS A 201 6.05 -19.08 5.30
N ARG A 202 6.06 -17.77 5.57
CA ARG A 202 5.54 -16.71 4.70
C ARG A 202 4.10 -16.98 4.24
N ARG A 203 3.28 -17.52 5.14
CA ARG A 203 1.89 -17.89 4.87
C ARG A 203 0.97 -17.33 5.95
N PRO A 204 -0.28 -17.02 5.62
CA PRO A 204 -1.23 -16.48 6.58
C PRO A 204 -1.56 -17.54 7.64
N SER A 205 -1.93 -17.09 8.84
CA SER A 205 -2.36 -17.94 9.94
C SER A 205 -3.73 -17.50 10.44
N LEU A 206 -4.50 -18.48 10.92
CA LEU A 206 -5.81 -18.27 11.55
C LEU A 206 -5.75 -18.78 12.98
N VAL A 207 -6.09 -17.91 13.92
CA VAL A 207 -6.25 -18.23 15.33
C VAL A 207 -7.73 -18.27 15.64
N TYR A 208 -8.29 -19.48 15.75
CA TYR A 208 -9.73 -19.69 16.00
C TYR A 208 -10.17 -19.32 17.43
N ASP A 209 -9.28 -19.50 18.41
CA ASP A 209 -9.53 -19.20 19.81
C ASP A 209 -8.25 -18.73 20.52
N THR A 210 -8.23 -17.48 20.96
CA THR A 210 -7.10 -16.87 21.66
C THR A 210 -6.97 -17.31 23.11
N SER A 211 -7.99 -17.98 23.68
CA SER A 211 -7.98 -18.41 25.09
C SER A 211 -6.79 -19.33 25.40
N ASN A 212 -6.52 -20.28 24.50
CA ASN A 212 -5.48 -21.30 24.65
C ASN A 212 -4.36 -21.22 23.60
N ALA A 213 -4.41 -20.24 22.70
CA ALA A 213 -3.39 -20.09 21.66
C ALA A 213 -2.11 -19.43 22.20
N PRO A 214 -0.92 -19.76 21.64
CA PRO A 214 0.35 -19.16 22.02
C PRO A 214 0.50 -17.74 21.45
N VAL A 215 -0.39 -16.84 21.82
CA VAL A 215 -0.44 -15.44 21.34
C VAL A 215 0.19 -14.50 22.37
N TYR A 216 0.67 -13.33 21.91
CA TYR A 216 1.12 -12.29 22.83
C TYR A 216 -0.08 -11.63 23.53
N ARG A 217 -0.43 -12.19 24.70
CA ARG A 217 -1.67 -11.87 25.42
C ARG A 217 -1.88 -10.38 25.72
N PRO A 218 -0.86 -9.59 26.13
CA PRO A 218 -1.08 -8.20 26.51
C PRO A 218 -1.77 -7.35 25.44
N ILE A 219 -1.35 -7.47 24.17
CA ILE A 219 -1.96 -6.70 23.08
C ILE A 219 -3.16 -7.42 22.45
N ILE A 220 -3.08 -8.74 22.27
CA ILE A 220 -4.09 -9.50 21.52
C ILE A 220 -5.34 -9.73 22.37
N VAL A 221 -5.18 -10.12 23.64
CA VAL A 221 -6.28 -10.55 24.51
C VAL A 221 -6.65 -9.47 25.50
N ASP A 222 -5.68 -8.94 26.23
CA ASP A 222 -5.96 -8.08 27.39
C ASP A 222 -6.38 -6.67 26.95
N ALA A 223 -5.59 -6.03 26.09
CA ALA A 223 -5.92 -4.73 25.51
C ALA A 223 -6.87 -4.86 24.30
N GLY A 224 -6.50 -5.70 23.32
CA GLY A 224 -7.24 -5.85 22.07
C GLY A 224 -8.52 -6.66 22.16
N ARG A 225 -8.73 -7.48 23.20
CA ARG A 225 -9.95 -8.29 23.39
C ARG A 225 -10.31 -9.18 22.18
N SER A 226 -9.32 -9.56 21.37
CA SER A 226 -9.51 -10.47 20.24
C SER A 226 -9.82 -11.87 20.77
N ARG A 227 -10.94 -12.46 20.34
CA ARG A 227 -11.28 -13.88 20.61
C ARG A 227 -10.77 -14.82 19.54
N SER A 228 -10.54 -14.28 18.35
CA SER A 228 -10.02 -14.96 17.15
C SER A 228 -9.50 -13.90 16.20
N TYR A 229 -8.48 -14.21 15.42
CA TYR A 229 -7.96 -13.28 14.41
C TYR A 229 -7.25 -14.04 13.29
N VAL A 230 -7.08 -13.37 12.17
CA VAL A 230 -6.18 -13.78 11.08
C VAL A 230 -4.98 -12.86 11.05
N VAL A 231 -3.83 -13.41 10.68
CA VAL A 231 -2.61 -12.64 10.49
C VAL A 231 -1.95 -13.06 9.19
N ALA A 232 -1.50 -12.08 8.41
CA ALA A 232 -0.83 -12.31 7.15
C ALA A 232 0.47 -11.46 7.03
N PRO A 233 1.53 -12.00 6.40
CA PRO A 233 2.79 -11.28 6.25
C PRO A 233 2.73 -10.28 5.10
N ILE A 234 3.46 -9.17 5.26
CA ILE A 234 3.88 -8.30 4.16
C ILE A 234 5.29 -8.73 3.79
N VAL A 235 5.49 -9.12 2.54
CA VAL A 235 6.75 -9.68 2.05
C VAL A 235 7.42 -8.70 1.10
N HIS A 236 8.73 -8.53 1.24
CA HIS A 236 9.57 -7.79 0.31
C HIS A 236 10.77 -8.68 -0.07
N GLY A 237 10.85 -9.11 -1.32
CA GLY A 237 11.79 -10.16 -1.73
C GLY A 237 11.57 -11.45 -0.92
N ASP A 238 12.59 -11.86 -0.17
CA ASP A 238 12.55 -13.04 0.70
C ASP A 238 12.23 -12.71 2.17
N ASP A 239 12.12 -11.43 2.51
CA ASP A 239 11.99 -10.98 3.90
C ASP A 239 10.55 -10.61 4.24
N VAL A 240 10.11 -11.00 5.43
CA VAL A 240 8.85 -10.52 5.99
C VAL A 240 9.12 -9.20 6.70
N VAL A 241 8.62 -8.11 6.13
CA VAL A 241 8.84 -6.73 6.61
C VAL A 241 7.75 -6.25 7.56
N GLY A 242 6.61 -6.93 7.59
CA GLY A 242 5.48 -6.55 8.41
C GLY A 242 4.43 -7.63 8.58
N PHE A 243 3.50 -7.38 9.47
CA PHE A 243 2.31 -8.19 9.69
C PHE A 243 1.06 -7.34 9.55
N VAL A 244 0.00 -7.96 9.04
CA VAL A 244 -1.35 -7.43 9.08
C VAL A 244 -2.20 -8.39 9.90
N HIS A 245 -2.63 -7.93 11.07
CA HIS A 245 -3.60 -8.62 11.92
C HIS A 245 -4.99 -8.09 11.62
N ALA A 246 -5.97 -8.96 11.48
CA ALA A 246 -7.35 -8.55 11.28
C ALA A 246 -8.35 -9.43 12.03
N ASP A 247 -9.40 -8.81 12.55
CA ASP A 247 -10.49 -9.50 13.22
C ASP A 247 -11.83 -8.77 13.11
N HIS A 248 -12.83 -9.34 13.78
CA HIS A 248 -14.21 -8.88 13.78
C HIS A 248 -14.65 -8.24 15.10
N HIS A 249 -13.73 -8.00 16.05
CA HIS A 249 -14.08 -7.31 17.29
C HIS A 249 -14.61 -5.90 16.99
N PRO A 250 -15.69 -5.42 17.64
CA PRO A 250 -16.38 -5.96 18.84
C PRO A 250 -17.51 -6.95 18.55
N LEU A 251 -17.74 -7.31 17.28
CA LEU A 251 -18.83 -8.22 16.93
C LEU A 251 -18.63 -9.59 17.55
N THR A 252 -19.73 -10.34 17.67
CA THR A 252 -19.68 -11.71 18.15
C THR A 252 -18.89 -12.59 17.19
N ARG A 253 -19.00 -12.34 15.87
CA ARG A 253 -18.33 -13.05 14.77
C ARG A 253 -16.84 -13.33 15.04
N ARG A 254 -16.40 -14.53 14.69
CA ARG A 254 -15.02 -15.01 14.80
C ARG A 254 -14.39 -15.03 13.42
N ALA A 255 -13.07 -14.98 13.42
CA ALA A 255 -12.28 -15.02 12.21
C ALA A 255 -12.29 -16.44 11.63
N ASP A 256 -12.31 -16.50 10.31
CA ASP A 256 -12.58 -17.72 9.58
C ASP A 256 -11.58 -18.02 8.43
N GLU A 257 -11.64 -19.19 7.81
CA GLU A 257 -10.77 -19.58 6.68
C GLU A 257 -11.00 -18.69 5.46
N GLY A 258 -12.24 -18.26 5.22
CA GLY A 258 -12.57 -17.26 4.21
C GLY A 258 -11.92 -15.92 4.54
N ASP A 259 -11.93 -15.49 5.81
CA ASP A 259 -11.22 -14.31 6.28
C ASP A 259 -9.71 -14.43 6.04
N ARG A 260 -9.12 -15.60 6.36
CA ARG A 260 -7.69 -15.85 6.12
C ARG A 260 -7.37 -15.72 4.64
N ASP A 261 -8.19 -16.32 3.78
CA ASP A 261 -7.97 -16.34 2.33
C ASP A 261 -8.18 -14.96 1.70
N VAL A 262 -9.15 -14.17 2.18
CA VAL A 262 -9.37 -12.78 1.75
C VAL A 262 -8.23 -11.87 2.20
N LEU A 263 -7.82 -11.97 3.48
CA LEU A 263 -6.69 -11.18 3.99
C LEU A 263 -5.42 -11.54 3.23
N TRP A 264 -5.18 -12.83 2.97
CA TRP A 264 -4.02 -13.28 2.22
C TRP A 264 -4.00 -12.74 0.80
N ALA A 265 -5.11 -12.83 0.06
CA ALA A 265 -5.21 -12.29 -1.28
C ALA A 265 -4.91 -10.77 -1.29
N PHE A 266 -5.35 -10.05 -0.25
CA PHE A 266 -5.01 -8.64 -0.11
C PHE A 266 -3.52 -8.44 0.16
N THR A 267 -2.95 -9.08 1.18
CA THR A 267 -1.55 -8.85 1.58
C THR A 267 -0.54 -9.32 0.54
N ASP A 268 -0.87 -10.37 -0.21
CA ASP A 268 -0.06 -10.86 -1.33
C ASP A 268 0.01 -9.82 -2.45
N GLY A 269 -1.15 -9.34 -2.90
CA GLY A 269 -1.21 -8.25 -3.88
C GLY A 269 -0.61 -6.94 -3.36
N PHE A 270 -0.80 -6.62 -2.09
CA PHE A 270 -0.22 -5.44 -1.44
C PHE A 270 1.29 -5.51 -1.39
N SER A 271 1.88 -6.68 -1.07
CA SER A 271 3.33 -6.90 -1.02
C SER A 271 3.98 -6.55 -2.35
N HIS A 272 3.38 -6.97 -3.47
CA HIS A 272 3.86 -6.58 -4.81
C HIS A 272 3.74 -5.08 -5.10
N ILE A 273 2.66 -4.44 -4.65
CA ILE A 273 2.49 -2.98 -4.80
C ILE A 273 3.54 -2.23 -3.97
N TYR A 274 3.76 -2.68 -2.74
CA TYR A 274 4.73 -2.14 -1.81
C TYR A 274 6.15 -2.25 -2.36
N GLU A 275 6.56 -3.45 -2.79
CA GLU A 275 7.86 -3.70 -3.41
C GLU A 275 8.10 -2.80 -4.64
N ARG A 276 7.11 -2.72 -5.54
CA ARG A 276 7.19 -1.81 -6.69
C ARG A 276 7.34 -0.35 -6.25
N THR A 277 6.65 0.07 -5.20
CA THR A 277 6.67 1.47 -4.73
C THR A 277 8.02 1.81 -4.13
N VAL A 278 8.58 0.92 -3.29
CA VAL A 278 9.94 1.03 -2.75
C VAL A 278 10.97 1.15 -3.87
N LEU A 279 10.90 0.30 -4.89
CA LEU A 279 11.82 0.35 -6.03
C LEU A 279 11.71 1.68 -6.80
N LEU A 280 10.49 2.19 -6.99
CA LEU A 280 10.28 3.46 -7.67
C LEU A 280 10.76 4.67 -6.86
N GLU A 281 10.68 4.61 -5.54
CA GLU A 281 11.25 5.63 -4.64
C GLU A 281 12.77 5.62 -4.70
N GLN A 282 13.39 4.44 -4.55
CA GLN A 282 14.85 4.29 -4.65
C GLN A 282 15.39 4.78 -5.99
N LEU A 283 14.71 4.47 -7.10
CA LEU A 283 15.09 4.97 -8.43
C LEU A 283 14.98 6.50 -8.54
N ARG A 284 14.00 7.13 -7.88
CA ARG A 284 13.89 8.60 -7.85
C ARG A 284 15.02 9.20 -7.03
N GLU A 285 15.33 8.65 -5.88
CA GLU A 285 16.45 9.08 -5.04
C GLU A 285 17.78 8.98 -5.78
N GLN A 286 18.05 7.85 -6.44
CA GLN A 286 19.25 7.66 -7.25
C GLN A 286 19.33 8.66 -8.41
N ARG A 287 18.21 8.87 -9.13
CA ARG A 287 18.14 9.85 -10.21
C ARG A 287 18.47 11.26 -9.70
N ASP A 288 17.91 11.64 -8.56
CA ASP A 288 18.10 12.97 -7.98
C ASP A 288 19.55 13.13 -7.50
N GLN A 289 20.15 12.10 -6.91
CA GLN A 289 21.58 12.07 -6.55
C GLN A 289 22.50 12.23 -7.78
N VAL A 290 22.22 11.51 -8.87
CA VAL A 290 22.98 11.64 -10.12
C VAL A 290 22.85 13.05 -10.71
N ARG A 291 21.63 13.60 -10.71
CA ARG A 291 21.39 14.97 -11.17
C ARG A 291 22.21 15.98 -10.35
N ASP A 292 22.20 15.85 -9.03
CA ASP A 292 22.90 16.78 -8.14
C ASP A 292 24.43 16.67 -8.30
N LEU A 293 24.95 15.46 -8.53
CA LEU A 293 26.37 15.25 -8.89
C LEU A 293 26.74 15.92 -10.22
N ILE A 294 25.91 15.78 -11.26
CA ILE A 294 26.13 16.43 -12.56
C ILE A 294 26.13 17.95 -12.40
N VAL A 295 25.14 18.50 -11.69
CA VAL A 295 25.06 19.95 -11.43
C VAL A 295 26.29 20.43 -10.67
N SER A 296 26.73 19.69 -9.65
CA SER A 296 27.94 20.02 -8.90
C SER A 296 29.20 19.98 -9.78
N ALA A 297 29.32 18.99 -10.66
CA ALA A 297 30.44 18.88 -11.59
C ALA A 297 30.49 20.04 -12.59
N VAL A 298 29.34 20.41 -13.17
CA VAL A 298 29.23 21.57 -14.06
C VAL A 298 29.63 22.86 -13.34
N ASN A 299 29.15 23.09 -12.12
CA ASN A 299 29.53 24.28 -11.34
C ASN A 299 31.04 24.32 -11.06
N ARG A 300 31.68 23.18 -10.73
CA ARG A 300 33.14 23.14 -10.56
C ARG A 300 33.90 23.39 -11.85
N MET A 301 33.38 22.95 -12.99
CA MET A 301 33.98 23.26 -14.30
C MET A 301 33.86 24.74 -14.62
N ASP A 302 32.69 25.35 -14.33
CA ASP A 302 32.49 26.80 -14.44
C ASP A 302 33.48 27.55 -13.52
N ASP A 303 33.62 27.13 -12.26
CA ASP A 303 34.58 27.71 -11.30
C ASP A 303 36.04 27.59 -11.79
N LEU A 304 36.43 26.46 -12.38
CA LEU A 304 37.77 26.28 -12.96
C LEU A 304 37.99 27.17 -14.20
N CYS A 305 36.95 27.43 -14.98
CA CYS A 305 37.01 28.35 -16.11
C CYS A 305 37.04 29.82 -15.67
N GLU A 306 36.46 30.14 -14.50
CA GLU A 306 36.44 31.48 -13.91
C GLU A 306 37.61 31.76 -12.96
N ALA A 307 38.31 30.74 -12.48
CA ALA A 307 39.54 30.90 -11.72
C ALA A 307 40.60 31.57 -12.61
N ASP A 308 40.94 32.82 -12.29
CA ASP A 308 42.02 33.56 -12.94
C ASP A 308 43.29 32.71 -12.92
N ILE A 309 43.66 32.15 -14.07
CA ILE A 309 45.03 31.71 -14.32
C ILE A 309 45.84 32.99 -14.32
N SER A 310 46.34 33.37 -13.13
CA SER A 310 47.41 34.36 -13.02
C SER A 310 48.62 33.76 -13.70
N ILE A 311 48.74 34.00 -15.01
CA ILE A 311 50.01 33.92 -15.70
C ILE A 311 50.87 34.98 -15.01
N VAL A 312 51.68 34.53 -14.05
CA VAL A 312 52.74 35.35 -13.48
C VAL A 312 53.50 35.91 -14.66
N GLY A 313 53.42 37.23 -14.84
CA GLY A 313 54.08 37.93 -15.92
C GLY A 313 55.56 37.59 -15.87
N ALA A 314 56.00 36.77 -16.82
CA ALA A 314 57.40 36.66 -17.16
C ALA A 314 57.76 37.98 -17.83
N GLY A 315 58.27 38.91 -17.02
CA GLY A 315 59.17 39.92 -17.54
C GLY A 315 60.30 39.22 -18.30
N ASP A 316 60.68 39.84 -19.40
CA ASP A 316 61.83 39.55 -20.26
C ASP A 316 61.82 38.21 -20.98
N PHE A 317 61.38 38.20 -22.24
CA PHE A 317 62.10 37.53 -23.34
C PHE A 317 61.68 38.17 -24.68
N GLU A 318 62.56 39.04 -25.18
CA GLU A 318 62.60 39.47 -26.58
C GLU A 318 62.86 38.27 -27.52
N ASP A 319 62.43 38.44 -28.77
CA ASP A 319 62.78 37.66 -29.96
C ASP A 319 62.44 36.17 -30.01
N ARG A 320 61.33 35.85 -30.72
CA ARG A 320 61.39 34.98 -31.90
C ARG A 320 60.08 34.92 -32.69
N GLU A 321 60.18 35.41 -33.91
CA GLU A 321 59.26 35.25 -35.03
C GLU A 321 59.15 33.78 -35.48
N SER A 322 57.97 33.44 -35.98
CA SER A 322 57.66 32.41 -37.00
C SER A 322 56.86 31.16 -36.58
N ALA A 323 55.66 31.11 -37.18
CA ALA A 323 54.98 29.98 -37.79
C ALA A 323 54.06 29.10 -36.92
N LEU A 324 52.74 29.33 -37.04
CA LEU A 324 51.92 28.59 -38.01
C LEU A 324 50.53 29.23 -38.17
N ILE A 325 50.24 29.57 -39.41
CA ILE A 325 48.95 30.04 -39.92
C ILE A 325 47.96 28.86 -39.92
N VAL A 326 46.79 29.06 -39.30
CA VAL A 326 45.55 28.49 -39.82
C VAL A 326 44.59 29.64 -40.11
N SER A 327 44.17 29.64 -41.37
CA SER A 327 43.37 30.62 -42.09
C SER A 327 41.97 30.83 -41.51
N GLY A 328 41.59 32.10 -41.37
CA GLY A 328 40.36 32.67 -41.93
C GLY A 328 39.02 32.00 -41.60
N ALA A 329 38.46 32.31 -40.43
CA ALA A 329 37.01 32.32 -40.22
C ALA A 329 36.65 33.56 -39.39
N ALA A 330 35.63 34.29 -39.84
CA ALA A 330 35.18 35.60 -39.38
C ALA A 330 35.35 35.87 -37.87
N TYR A 331 36.08 36.93 -37.53
CA TYR A 331 35.95 37.58 -36.22
C TYR A 331 34.50 38.06 -36.10
N GLY A 332 33.73 37.49 -35.17
CA GLY A 332 32.37 37.93 -34.90
C GLY A 332 32.39 39.43 -34.59
N ASN A 333 31.79 40.24 -35.45
CA ASN A 333 31.76 41.68 -35.26
C ASN A 333 30.71 42.02 -34.19
N MET A 334 30.96 43.06 -33.38
CA MET A 334 30.02 43.51 -32.33
C MET A 334 28.61 43.82 -32.89
N GLY A 335 28.52 44.07 -34.21
CA GLY A 335 27.26 44.26 -34.95
C GLY A 335 26.34 43.05 -35.06
N ASP A 336 26.78 41.83 -34.72
CA ASP A 336 25.93 40.62 -34.73
C ASP A 336 25.24 40.34 -33.40
N LEU A 337 25.53 41.13 -32.36
CA LEU A 337 24.86 41.03 -31.06
C LEU A 337 23.51 41.76 -31.08
N THR A 338 22.50 41.16 -30.46
CA THR A 338 21.27 41.89 -30.12
C THR A 338 21.57 42.94 -29.05
N GLU A 339 20.73 43.96 -28.92
CA GLU A 339 20.90 45.04 -27.92
C GLU A 339 21.15 44.48 -26.50
N ARG A 340 20.39 43.44 -26.11
CA ARG A 340 20.54 42.76 -24.82
C ARG A 340 21.81 41.93 -24.70
N GLU A 341 22.26 41.30 -25.77
CA GLU A 341 23.54 40.59 -25.78
C GLU A 341 24.71 41.57 -25.74
N ALA A 342 24.59 42.75 -26.36
CA ALA A 342 25.60 43.81 -26.28
C ALA A 342 25.70 44.39 -24.86
N ASP A 343 24.57 44.59 -24.16
CA ASP A 343 24.55 44.99 -22.74
C ASP A 343 25.28 43.99 -21.85
N VAL A 344 24.96 42.70 -22.01
CA VAL A 344 25.61 41.60 -21.28
C VAL A 344 27.11 41.57 -21.63
N PHE A 345 27.47 41.67 -22.91
CA PHE A 345 28.85 41.62 -23.36
C PHE A 345 29.69 42.79 -22.85
N ARG A 346 29.16 44.02 -22.82
CA ARG A 346 29.85 45.18 -22.23
C ARG A 346 30.20 44.95 -20.75
N LEU A 347 29.28 44.36 -20.00
CA LEU A 347 29.52 44.05 -18.59
C LEU A 347 30.50 42.87 -18.43
N MET A 348 30.52 41.91 -19.35
CA MET A 348 31.53 40.86 -19.40
C MET A 348 32.93 41.43 -19.65
N VAL A 349 33.08 42.37 -20.59
CA VAL A 349 34.35 43.06 -20.89
C VAL A 349 34.82 43.87 -19.67
N ALA A 350 33.90 44.45 -18.91
CA ALA A 350 34.19 45.14 -17.64
C ALA A 350 34.50 44.19 -16.46
N GLY A 351 34.64 42.87 -16.70
CA GLY A 351 34.98 41.88 -15.68
C GLY A 351 33.85 41.49 -14.73
N ALA A 352 32.59 41.84 -15.03
CA ALA A 352 31.47 41.51 -14.15
C ALA A 352 31.20 39.99 -14.12
N THR A 353 30.76 39.49 -12.96
CA THR A 353 30.26 38.11 -12.79
C THR A 353 28.83 38.00 -13.29
N ASN A 354 28.36 36.79 -13.61
CA ASN A 354 26.97 36.58 -14.06
C ASN A 354 25.94 37.11 -13.06
N ARG A 355 26.23 36.98 -11.76
CA ARG A 355 25.43 37.57 -10.68
C ARG A 355 25.42 39.10 -10.72
N ALA A 356 26.59 39.73 -10.85
CA ALA A 356 26.67 41.19 -10.95
C ALA A 356 25.98 41.73 -12.23
N ILE A 357 26.03 40.97 -13.34
CA ILE A 357 25.31 41.31 -14.57
C ILE A 357 23.79 41.18 -14.36
N ALA A 358 23.35 40.10 -13.70
CA ALA A 358 21.95 39.87 -13.36
C ALA A 358 21.38 41.00 -12.49
N GLU A 359 22.14 41.42 -11.48
CA GLU A 359 21.80 42.54 -10.60
C GLU A 359 21.74 43.88 -11.36
N ARG A 360 22.72 44.16 -12.24
CA ARG A 360 22.79 45.42 -13.00
C ARG A 360 21.73 45.52 -14.10
N LEU A 361 21.37 44.41 -14.72
CA LEU A 361 20.39 44.36 -15.81
C LEU A 361 18.98 43.99 -15.33
N ILE A 362 18.80 43.72 -14.02
CA ILE A 362 17.54 43.32 -13.38
C ILE A 362 16.93 42.11 -14.12
N ILE A 363 17.72 41.05 -14.26
CA ILE A 363 17.34 39.77 -14.87
C ILE A 363 17.84 38.60 -14.01
N SER A 364 17.37 37.38 -14.29
CA SER A 364 17.88 36.20 -13.57
C SER A 364 19.29 35.81 -14.02
N GLU A 365 20.09 35.21 -13.13
CA GLU A 365 21.40 34.65 -13.49
C GLU A 365 21.31 33.60 -14.61
N GLY A 366 20.23 32.81 -14.65
CA GLY A 366 19.97 31.85 -15.74
C GLY A 366 19.76 32.54 -17.10
N THR A 367 19.14 33.72 -17.10
CA THR A 367 18.98 34.57 -18.29
C THR A 367 20.33 35.09 -18.76
N VAL A 368 21.20 35.55 -17.84
CA VAL A 368 22.57 35.97 -18.17
C VAL A 368 23.37 34.83 -18.78
N LYS A 369 23.37 33.63 -18.15
CA LYS A 369 24.06 32.45 -18.68
C LYS A 369 23.61 32.10 -20.10
N SER A 370 22.32 32.27 -20.40
CA SER A 370 21.77 32.04 -21.74
C SER A 370 22.28 33.07 -22.75
N HIS A 371 22.33 34.35 -22.39
CA HIS A 371 22.92 35.40 -23.24
C HIS A 371 24.41 35.17 -23.47
N VAL A 372 25.18 34.84 -22.43
CA VAL A 372 26.61 34.52 -22.55
C VAL A 372 26.84 33.37 -23.52
N LYS A 373 26.07 32.28 -23.42
CA LYS A 373 26.16 31.15 -24.36
C LYS A 373 25.89 31.57 -25.80
N HIS A 374 24.91 32.45 -26.04
CA HIS A 374 24.62 32.97 -27.38
C HIS A 374 25.74 33.86 -27.91
N ILE A 375 26.31 34.72 -27.06
CA ILE A 375 27.45 35.58 -27.40
C ILE A 375 28.65 34.72 -27.79
N LEU A 376 29.03 33.74 -26.96
CA LEU A 376 30.17 32.84 -27.27
C LEU A 376 29.99 32.12 -28.61
N ARG A 377 28.78 31.62 -28.87
CA ARG A 377 28.45 30.98 -30.15
C ARG A 377 28.58 31.94 -31.33
N LYS A 378 28.14 33.20 -31.20
CA LYS A 378 28.25 34.22 -32.25
C LYS A 378 29.68 34.65 -32.52
N PHE A 379 30.50 34.71 -31.47
CA PHE A 379 31.93 35.01 -31.58
C PHE A 379 32.77 33.80 -31.98
N GLY A 380 32.21 32.58 -32.00
CA GLY A 380 32.96 31.34 -32.21
C GLY A 380 33.93 31.03 -31.05
N ALA A 381 33.73 31.66 -29.89
CA ALA A 381 34.65 31.60 -28.76
C ALA A 381 34.33 30.40 -27.87
N ALA A 382 35.36 29.71 -27.41
CA ALA A 382 35.21 28.59 -26.48
C ALA A 382 34.92 29.05 -25.04
N ASN A 383 35.32 30.28 -24.67
CA ASN A 383 35.09 30.81 -23.33
C ASN A 383 34.99 32.36 -23.33
N ARG A 384 34.55 32.91 -22.19
CA ARG A 384 34.36 34.36 -21.98
C ARG A 384 35.63 35.17 -22.24
N ALA A 385 36.79 34.67 -21.81
CA ALA A 385 38.06 35.37 -21.94
C ALA A 385 38.47 35.47 -23.41
N GLN A 386 38.27 34.39 -24.18
CA GLN A 386 38.52 34.35 -25.61
C GLN A 386 37.61 35.31 -26.37
N ALA A 387 36.32 35.38 -26.03
CA ALA A 387 35.38 36.33 -26.64
C ALA A 387 35.77 37.79 -26.35
N ILE A 388 36.20 38.10 -25.12
CA ILE A 388 36.67 39.43 -24.72
C ILE A 388 37.99 39.77 -25.44
N ALA A 389 38.95 38.85 -25.45
CA ALA A 389 40.25 39.06 -26.11
C ALA A 389 40.10 39.33 -27.60
N TRP A 390 39.23 38.58 -28.29
CA TRP A 390 38.95 38.80 -29.71
C TRP A 390 38.25 40.13 -29.99
N SER A 391 37.39 40.60 -29.10
CA SER A 391 36.78 41.93 -29.23
C SER A 391 37.79 43.05 -29.05
N LEU A 392 38.80 42.89 -28.19
CA LEU A 392 39.84 43.90 -27.94
C LEU A 392 40.91 43.94 -29.05
N GLN A 393 41.02 42.88 -29.84
CA GLN A 393 41.92 42.81 -31.01
C GLN A 393 41.29 43.37 -32.29
N ALA A 394 39.99 43.67 -32.27
CA ALA A 394 39.21 44.18 -33.40
C ALA A 394 38.99 45.71 -33.40
N GLU A 395 39.54 46.41 -32.40
CA GLU A 395 39.73 47.89 -32.38
C GLU A 395 41.13 48.24 -32.90
#